data_AF-A0A1I0ENK7-F1
#
_entry.id   AF-A0A1I0ENK7-F1
#
_cell.length_a   1.000
_cell.length_b   1.000
_cell.length_c   1.000
_cell.angle_alpha   90.00
_cell.angle_beta   90.00
_cell.angle_gamma   90.00
#
_symmetry.space_group_name_H-M   'P 1'
#
loop_
_entity.id
_entity.type
_entity.pdbx_description
1 polymer ?
#
loop_
_entity_poly.entity_id
_entity_poly.type
_entity_poly.pdbx_seq_one_letter_code
_entity_poly.pdbx_strand_id
1 'polypeptide(L)'
;MDCAILLRGLGTVLILVGLVLVYNPELVSNKAVPASTFEATERRIWWGLFIGIGTLLMFHHQWHPWQQTVAATFASLLFGLLVARLVGIALDGSVLKQWINVGIELVIMAPFIWWYFHARS
;
A
#
# COMPACT_ATOMS: atom_id res chain seq x y z
N MET A 1 -21.86 -9.83 -16.42
CA MET A 1 -20.48 -9.84 -15.89
C MET A 1 -20.55 -9.24 -14.50
N ASP A 2 -20.18 -9.99 -13.48
CA ASP A 2 -20.34 -9.53 -12.09
C ASP A 2 -19.44 -8.33 -11.83
N CYS A 3 -19.99 -7.24 -11.29
CA CYS A 3 -19.21 -6.04 -10.94
C CYS A 3 -18.00 -6.40 -10.06
N ALA A 4 -18.12 -7.42 -9.22
CA ALA A 4 -17.02 -7.93 -8.40
C ALA A 4 -15.85 -8.50 -9.23
N ILE A 5 -16.12 -9.18 -10.35
CA ILE A 5 -15.07 -9.70 -11.23
C ILE A 5 -14.33 -8.54 -11.90
N LEU A 6 -15.05 -7.51 -12.34
CA LEU A 6 -14.45 -6.30 -12.91
C LEU A 6 -13.56 -5.57 -11.89
N LEU A 7 -14.04 -5.40 -10.65
CA LEU A 7 -13.27 -4.75 -9.58
C LEU A 7 -12.01 -5.53 -9.22
N ARG A 8 -12.08 -6.86 -9.14
CA ARG A 8 -10.89 -7.72 -8.92
C ARG A 8 -9.90 -7.64 -10.08
N GLY A 9 -10.39 -7.59 -11.32
CA GLY A 9 -9.55 -7.41 -12.51
C GLY A 9 -8.80 -6.08 -12.46
N LEU A 10 -9.52 -4.97 -12.20
CA LEU A 10 -8.94 -3.64 -12.02
C LEU A 10 -7.95 -3.60 -10.84
N GLY A 11 -8.31 -4.22 -9.72
CA GLY A 11 -7.44 -4.31 -8.54
C GLY A 11 -6.13 -5.02 -8.84
N THR A 12 -6.19 -6.13 -9.59
CA THR A 12 -5.01 -6.88 -10.04
C THR A 12 -4.10 -6.00 -10.91
N VAL A 13 -4.67 -5.31 -11.90
CA VAL A 13 -3.92 -4.41 -12.77
C VAL A 13 -3.26 -3.28 -11.96
N LEU A 14 -3.99 -2.69 -11.01
CA LEU A 14 -3.45 -1.63 -10.14
C LEU A 14 -2.29 -2.11 -9.27
N ILE A 15 -2.37 -3.32 -8.71
CA ILE A 15 -1.27 -3.91 -7.95
C ILE A 15 -0.04 -4.09 -8.85
N LEU A 16 -0.21 -4.62 -10.06
CA LEU A 16 0.89 -4.80 -11.01
C LEU A 16 1.54 -3.45 -11.37
N VAL A 17 0.73 -2.44 -11.68
CA VAL A 17 1.22 -1.08 -11.94
C VAL A 17 1.97 -0.53 -10.73
N GLY A 18 1.41 -0.68 -9.53
CA GLY A 18 2.07 -0.26 -8.28
C GLY A 18 3.42 -0.93 -8.08
N LEU A 19 3.52 -2.25 -8.28
CA LEU A 19 4.78 -2.99 -8.17
C LEU A 19 5.82 -2.52 -9.19
N VAL A 20 5.42 -2.29 -10.44
CA VAL A 20 6.32 -1.77 -11.48
C VAL A 20 6.85 -0.38 -11.09
N LEU A 21 6.00 0.49 -10.57
CA LEU A 21 6.39 1.85 -10.17
C LEU A 21 7.21 1.87 -8.89
N VAL A 22 6.98 0.94 -7.96
CA VAL A 22 7.84 0.74 -6.79
C VAL A 22 9.22 0.26 -7.22
N TYR A 23 9.29 -0.66 -8.19
CA TYR A 23 10.56 -1.20 -8.71
C TYR A 23 11.35 -0.17 -9.52
N ASN A 24 10.68 0.60 -10.36
CA ASN A 24 11.29 1.66 -11.16
C ASN A 24 10.45 2.94 -11.11
N PRO A 25 10.64 3.80 -10.09
CA PRO A 25 9.88 5.03 -9.96
C PRO A 25 10.19 6.07 -11.05
N GLU A 26 11.31 5.92 -11.77
CA GLU A 26 11.79 6.88 -12.77
C GLU A 26 11.04 6.78 -14.10
N LEU A 27 10.23 5.73 -14.29
CA LEU A 27 9.30 5.62 -15.40
C LEU A 27 8.30 6.79 -15.44
N VAL A 28 8.01 7.39 -14.29
CA VAL A 28 7.05 8.49 -14.15
C VAL A 28 7.63 9.68 -13.38
N SER A 29 8.59 9.45 -12.47
CA SER A 29 9.15 10.49 -11.61
C SER A 29 10.40 11.14 -12.19
N ASN A 30 10.34 12.45 -12.43
CA ASN A 30 11.50 13.29 -12.80
C ASN A 30 12.24 13.89 -11.59
N LYS A 31 12.08 13.31 -10.39
CA LYS A 31 12.75 13.82 -9.19
C LYS A 31 14.27 13.61 -9.30
N ALA A 32 15.03 14.54 -8.72
CA ALA A 32 16.49 14.43 -8.65
C ALA A 32 16.92 13.09 -8.03
N VAL A 33 18.12 12.66 -8.42
CA VAL A 33 18.74 11.43 -7.91
C VAL A 33 18.84 11.53 -6.38
N PRO A 34 18.37 10.52 -5.61
CA PRO A 34 18.37 10.57 -4.15
C PRO A 34 19.79 10.72 -3.61
N ALA A 35 19.98 11.52 -2.56
CA ALA A 35 21.29 11.72 -1.94
C ALA A 35 21.62 10.59 -0.94
N SER A 36 20.62 9.82 -0.50
CA SER A 36 20.78 8.71 0.44
C SER A 36 19.86 7.53 0.14
N THR A 37 20.20 6.35 0.68
CA THR A 37 19.38 5.12 0.61
C THR A 37 17.99 5.32 1.24
N PHE A 38 17.93 6.11 2.32
CA PHE A 38 16.66 6.46 2.97
C PHE A 38 15.73 7.22 2.03
N GLU A 39 16.23 8.27 1.38
CA GLU A 39 15.46 9.08 0.42
C GLU A 39 15.04 8.28 -0.81
N ALA A 40 15.90 7.36 -1.28
CA ALA A 40 15.60 6.47 -2.40
C ALA A 40 14.38 5.59 -2.09
N THR A 41 14.33 5.00 -0.90
CA THR A 41 13.18 4.22 -0.44
C THR A 41 11.95 5.08 -0.24
N GLU A 42 12.05 6.26 0.38
CA GLU A 42 10.90 7.15 0.58
C GLU A 42 10.24 7.59 -0.74
N ARG A 43 11.02 7.75 -1.80
CA ARG A 43 10.51 8.03 -3.14
C ARG A 43 9.62 6.91 -3.69
N ARG A 44 9.89 5.65 -3.31
CA ARG A 44 9.14 4.46 -3.77
C ARG A 44 7.84 4.25 -2.98
N ILE A 45 7.79 4.67 -1.71
CA ILE A 45 6.67 4.42 -0.79
C ILE A 45 5.34 4.91 -1.35
N TRP A 46 5.31 6.09 -1.98
CA TRP A 46 4.08 6.67 -2.54
C TRP A 46 3.43 5.81 -3.62
N TRP A 47 4.22 5.03 -4.37
CA TRP A 47 3.69 4.08 -5.35
C TRP A 47 2.99 2.89 -4.70
N GLY A 48 3.23 2.65 -3.41
CA GLY A 48 2.48 1.73 -2.57
C GLY A 48 0.99 2.06 -2.47
N LEU A 49 0.56 3.31 -2.72
CA LEU A 49 -0.86 3.64 -2.77
C LEU A 49 -1.60 2.87 -3.87
N PHE A 50 -0.97 2.63 -5.02
CA PHE A 50 -1.57 1.82 -6.09
C PHE A 50 -1.77 0.37 -5.66
N ILE A 51 -0.80 -0.18 -4.94
CA ILE A 51 -0.89 -1.52 -4.35
C ILE A 51 -2.02 -1.54 -3.32
N GLY A 52 -2.14 -0.52 -2.48
CA GLY A 52 -3.17 -0.41 -1.47
C GLY A 52 -4.58 -0.30 -2.05
N ILE A 53 -4.78 0.60 -3.02
CA ILE A 53 -6.06 0.73 -3.74
C ILE A 53 -6.41 -0.57 -4.47
N GLY A 54 -5.43 -1.18 -5.15
CA GLY A 54 -5.65 -2.45 -5.82
C GLY A 54 -6.05 -3.57 -4.85
N THR A 55 -5.44 -3.60 -3.66
CA THR A 55 -5.80 -4.51 -2.56
C THR A 55 -7.23 -4.25 -2.08
N LEU A 56 -7.62 -2.98 -1.88
CA LEU A 56 -8.99 -2.62 -1.49
C LEU A 56 -10.02 -3.18 -2.48
N LEU A 57 -9.80 -2.98 -3.77
CA LEU A 57 -10.67 -3.46 -4.84
C LEU A 57 -10.75 -4.98 -4.93
N MET A 58 -9.72 -5.71 -4.46
CA MET A 58 -9.72 -7.17 -4.42
C MET A 58 -10.51 -7.75 -3.25
N PHE A 59 -10.57 -7.05 -2.11
CA PHE A 59 -11.10 -7.62 -0.86
C PHE A 59 -12.43 -7.00 -0.43
N HIS A 60 -12.68 -5.71 -0.65
CA HIS A 60 -13.85 -5.00 -0.11
C HIS A 60 -14.74 -4.46 -1.23
N HIS A 61 -15.89 -5.11 -1.44
CA HIS A 61 -16.84 -4.77 -2.52
C HIS A 61 -18.18 -4.23 -2.01
N GLN A 62 -18.33 -4.12 -0.68
CA GLN A 62 -19.58 -3.72 -0.05
C GLN A 62 -19.47 -2.27 0.41
N TRP A 63 -20.50 -1.47 0.16
CA TRP A 63 -20.51 -0.08 0.64
C TRP A 63 -20.95 0.02 2.11
N HIS A 64 -21.90 -0.82 2.51
CA HIS A 64 -22.39 -0.95 3.88
C HIS A 64 -21.90 -2.24 4.53
N PRO A 65 -21.61 -2.21 5.85
CA PRO A 65 -21.59 -1.03 6.72
C PRO A 65 -20.39 -0.10 6.43
N TRP A 66 -20.62 1.22 6.42
CA TRP A 66 -19.62 2.21 6.03
C TRP A 66 -18.36 2.19 6.92
N GLN A 67 -18.50 1.78 8.18
CA GLN A 67 -17.39 1.65 9.12
C GLN A 67 -16.36 0.62 8.64
N GLN A 68 -16.82 -0.51 8.08
CA GLN A 68 -15.93 -1.52 7.50
C GLN A 68 -15.24 -0.98 6.24
N THR A 69 -15.95 -0.20 5.42
CA THR A 69 -15.36 0.45 4.23
C THR A 69 -14.24 1.41 4.62
N VAL A 70 -14.44 2.22 5.66
CA VAL A 70 -13.41 3.13 6.17
C VAL A 70 -12.22 2.35 6.72
N ALA A 71 -12.45 1.35 7.58
CA ALA A 71 -11.38 0.53 8.14
C ALA A 71 -10.59 -0.23 7.08
N ALA A 72 -11.27 -0.83 6.09
CA ALA A 72 -10.66 -1.51 4.96
C ALA A 72 -9.82 -0.57 4.10
N THR A 73 -10.32 0.65 3.85
CA THR A 73 -9.60 1.67 3.07
C THR A 73 -8.28 2.02 3.76
N PHE A 74 -8.29 2.36 5.04
CA PHE A 74 -7.05 2.69 5.75
C PHE A 74 -6.11 1.49 5.87
N ALA A 75 -6.62 0.30 6.20
CA ALA A 75 -5.81 -0.90 6.32
C ALA A 75 -5.13 -1.27 4.98
N SER A 76 -5.88 -1.24 3.87
CA SER A 76 -5.34 -1.57 2.55
C SER A 76 -4.33 -0.53 2.04
N LEU A 77 -4.58 0.76 2.24
CA LEU A 77 -3.62 1.81 1.89
C LEU A 77 -2.32 1.69 2.68
N LEU A 78 -2.40 1.51 4.02
CA LEU A 78 -1.23 1.29 4.86
C LEU A 78 -0.47 0.02 4.47
N PHE A 79 -1.18 -1.06 4.14
CA PHE A 79 -0.59 -2.29 3.64
C PHE A 79 0.19 -2.06 2.34
N GLY A 80 -0.38 -1.31 1.39
CA GLY A 80 0.30 -0.96 0.15
C GLY A 80 1.58 -0.15 0.36
N LEU A 81 1.54 0.85 1.25
CA LEU A 81 2.72 1.64 1.63
C LEU A 81 3.80 0.77 2.30
N LEU A 82 3.39 -0.13 3.19
CA LEU A 82 4.28 -1.07 3.88
C LEU A 82 4.97 -2.00 2.87
N VAL A 83 4.22 -2.58 1.92
CA VAL A 83 4.78 -3.42 0.85
C VAL A 83 5.79 -2.63 0.02
N ALA A 84 5.44 -1.40 -0.40
CA ALA A 84 6.36 -0.55 -1.16
C ALA A 84 7.65 -0.24 -0.37
N ARG A 85 7.54 -0.01 0.95
CA ARG A 85 8.71 0.19 1.81
C ARG A 85 9.58 -1.05 1.89
N LEU A 86 8.99 -2.23 2.10
CA LEU A 86 9.74 -3.48 2.17
C LEU A 86 10.49 -3.77 0.85
N VAL A 87 9.85 -3.50 -0.29
CA VAL A 87 10.51 -3.59 -1.60
C VAL A 87 11.64 -2.56 -1.72
N GLY A 88 11.41 -1.31 -1.29
CA GLY A 88 12.45 -0.29 -1.29
C GLY A 88 13.66 -0.66 -0.43
N ILE A 89 13.44 -1.21 0.78
CA ILE A 89 14.50 -1.76 1.65
C ILE A 89 15.27 -2.88 0.94
N ALA A 90 14.56 -3.77 0.23
CA ALA A 90 15.17 -4.88 -0.48
C ALA A 90 16.02 -4.43 -1.68
N LEU A 91 15.64 -3.33 -2.35
CA LEU A 91 16.31 -2.82 -3.55
C LEU A 91 17.43 -1.81 -3.24
N ASP A 92 17.17 -0.84 -2.35
CA ASP A 92 18.07 0.29 -2.07
C ASP A 92 18.96 0.05 -0.84
N GLY A 93 18.69 -1.02 -0.08
CA GLY A 93 19.43 -1.40 1.12
C GLY A 93 18.71 -1.06 2.42
N SER A 94 19.15 -1.72 3.50
CA SER A 94 18.50 -1.67 4.81
C SER A 94 19.11 -0.63 5.74
N VAL A 95 18.28 0.29 6.22
CA VAL A 95 18.65 1.32 7.22
C VAL A 95 17.79 1.16 8.47
N LEU A 96 18.38 1.31 9.67
CA LEU A 96 17.65 1.18 10.95
C LEU A 96 16.40 2.07 11.02
N LYS A 97 16.51 3.31 10.53
CA LYS A 97 15.39 4.27 10.47
C LYS A 97 14.19 3.72 9.67
N GLN A 98 14.42 2.93 8.63
CA GLN A 98 13.34 2.33 7.83
C GLN A 98 12.62 1.23 8.61
N TRP A 99 13.35 0.42 9.39
CA TRP A 99 12.75 -0.61 10.25
C TRP A 99 11.93 -0.02 11.38
N ILE A 100 12.37 1.10 11.95
CA ILE A 100 11.55 1.87 12.91
C ILE A 100 10.25 2.33 12.23
N ASN A 101 10.35 2.88 11.02
CA ASN A 101 9.16 3.30 10.28
C ASN A 101 8.23 2.13 9.93
N VAL A 102 8.78 0.94 9.58
CA VAL A 102 8.01 -0.30 9.39
C VAL A 102 7.25 -0.67 10.67
N GLY A 103 7.91 -0.62 11.82
CA GLY A 103 7.28 -0.87 13.11
C GLY A 103 6.14 0.12 13.38
N ILE A 104 6.34 1.41 13.10
CA ILE A 104 5.30 2.44 13.23
C ILE A 104 4.11 2.14 12.30
N GLU A 105 4.36 1.79 11.05
CA GLU A 105 3.30 1.43 10.10
C GLU A 105 2.48 0.23 10.58
N LEU A 106 3.13 -0.81 11.10
CA LEU A 106 2.44 -1.98 11.67
C LEU A 106 1.58 -1.58 12.88
N VAL A 107 2.10 -0.76 13.78
CA VAL A 107 1.38 -0.28 14.96
C VAL A 107 0.17 0.58 14.56
N ILE A 108 0.30 1.45 13.55
CA ILE A 108 -0.81 2.27 13.06
C ILE A 108 -1.84 1.41 12.32
N MET A 109 -1.40 0.41 11.56
CA MET A 109 -2.28 -0.46 10.76
C MET A 109 -3.10 -1.43 11.63
N ALA A 110 -2.53 -1.92 12.74
CA ALA A 110 -3.17 -2.92 13.59
C ALA A 110 -4.57 -2.50 14.12
N PRO A 111 -4.77 -1.26 14.65
CA PRO A 111 -6.09 -0.76 15.02
C PRO A 111 -7.11 -0.78 13.89
N PHE A 112 -6.73 -0.46 12.66
CA PHE A 112 -7.65 -0.47 11.51
C PHE A 112 -8.06 -1.89 11.12
N ILE A 113 -7.12 -2.83 11.14
CA ILE A 113 -7.41 -4.25 10.91
C ILE A 113 -8.35 -4.76 12.00
N TRP A 114 -8.04 -4.47 13.27
CA TRP A 114 -8.89 -4.85 14.39
C TRP A 114 -10.30 -4.25 14.27
N TRP A 115 -10.40 -2.96 13.94
CA TRP A 115 -11.66 -2.25 13.76
C TRP A 115 -12.48 -2.86 12.61
N TYR A 116 -11.85 -3.23 11.49
CA TYR A 116 -12.54 -3.88 10.37
C TYR A 116 -13.27 -5.17 10.80
N PHE A 117 -12.64 -5.99 11.63
CA PHE A 117 -13.26 -7.23 12.11
C PHE A 117 -14.33 -7.02 13.19
N HIS A 118 -14.21 -5.97 14.01
CA HIS A 118 -15.13 -5.69 15.12
C HIS A 118 -16.31 -4.78 14.74
N ALA A 119 -16.22 -4.07 13.62
CA ALA A 119 -17.31 -3.27 13.05
C ALA A 119 -18.43 -4.14 12.43
N ARG A 120 -18.52 -5.42 12.79
CA ARG A 120 -19.61 -6.36 12.43
C ARG A 120 -20.80 -6.32 13.41
N SER A 121 -20.79 -5.42 14.39
CA SER A 121 -21.85 -5.26 15.39
C SER A 121 -23.07 -4.53 14.82
#